data_AF-X6MC92-F1
#
_entry.id   AF-X6MC92-F1
#
_cell.length_a   1.000
_cell.length_b   1.000
_cell.length_c   1.000
_cell.angle_alpha   90.00
_cell.angle_beta   90.00
_cell.angle_gamma   90.00
#
_symmetry.space_group_name_H-M   'P 1'
#
loop_
_entity.id
_entity.type
_entity.pdbx_description
1 polymer ?
#
loop_
_entity_poly.entity_id
_entity_poly.type
_entity_poly.pdbx_seq_one_letter_code
_entity_poly.pdbx_strand_id
1 'polypeptide(L)'
;MTTAQSVCLGKEILVCGGYRCSECYSYHITKKEWRLVCKYSSDIILCGHTVVCYESGTQTGSSRMTLLSFGGRRSMSKNFYHSQLMYYKSVWSEKDKDNDNDKDKEKEDTKKLEKNEKQQQQQRKQATSIKWNEWTSLPNGVMFGKDKAHELCGARAVVSGVKRKLLFITRYPNHIDVVDLNTFTYITDVRNPIVPIWKSELGYHGFVLVAPNQFLLVNQQENVLIYFDEDAHTFSYQFLCPLHSLANLIAFGCARFRRQIFILGGWNCVKGECSKDAFVFHIDRNQWYECVSPFPVGIKDLAVTPDIAFSCLHIFGGSTGVVSQKTHFALQMLVSEEDIEKIVRQWQKQSDMRQMGWINEFNFIIANFLLFVNSDVFQIWNVIEKKNSVESHIHKKRVSIFIFENVILLFQQYIIFYLFSYQCICHSIKKGKKSFHKAERNSITLNITVIRRENRELKAATKKKEELDEKREHYKETEQEREKKLQEQMKAKKLQQKRIMCMQSSTSNEKDKLFLFFPSPVNDKGRIIIFDCDCTFFPTSYRLSNFAL
;
A
#
# COMPACT_ATOMS: atom_id res chain seq x y z
N MET A 1 11.73 8.86 -15.74
CA MET A 1 10.62 8.14 -16.37
C MET A 1 9.33 8.53 -15.65
N THR A 2 8.56 9.47 -16.21
CA THR A 2 7.21 9.82 -15.72
C THR A 2 6.18 8.89 -16.34
N THR A 3 5.16 8.53 -15.57
CA THR A 3 4.02 7.69 -16.02
C THR A 3 4.44 6.32 -16.55
N ALA A 4 5.59 5.82 -16.08
CA ALA A 4 6.03 4.47 -16.40
C ALA A 4 5.01 3.46 -15.85
N GLN A 5 4.87 2.34 -16.53
CA GLN A 5 4.08 1.20 -16.05
C GLN A 5 5.04 0.07 -15.71
N SER A 6 4.67 -0.73 -14.72
CA SER A 6 5.54 -1.80 -14.24
C SER A 6 4.74 -3.05 -13.90
N VAL A 7 5.29 -4.23 -14.21
CA VAL A 7 4.68 -5.53 -13.93
C VAL A 7 5.69 -6.50 -13.33
N CYS A 8 5.31 -7.22 -12.27
CA CYS A 8 6.15 -8.25 -11.64
C CYS A 8 5.94 -9.59 -12.32
N LEU A 9 7.02 -10.26 -12.72
CA LEU A 9 7.05 -11.58 -13.36
C LEU A 9 8.04 -12.48 -12.62
N GLY A 10 7.60 -13.10 -11.52
CA GLY A 10 8.45 -13.97 -10.71
C GLY A 10 9.64 -13.22 -10.10
N LYS A 11 10.87 -13.48 -10.59
CA LYS A 11 12.11 -12.83 -10.11
C LYS A 11 12.48 -11.56 -10.89
N GLU A 12 11.60 -11.11 -11.78
CA GLU A 12 11.85 -9.97 -12.66
C GLU A 12 10.73 -8.94 -12.54
N ILE A 13 11.07 -7.67 -12.73
CA ILE A 13 10.10 -6.59 -12.86
C ILE A 13 10.33 -5.93 -14.20
N LEU A 14 9.32 -5.91 -15.05
CA LEU A 14 9.35 -5.15 -16.28
C LEU A 14 8.90 -3.72 -16.00
N VAL A 15 9.64 -2.76 -16.54
CA VAL A 15 9.29 -1.33 -16.54
C VAL A 15 9.15 -0.91 -18.00
N CYS A 16 7.96 -0.47 -18.39
CA CYS A 16 7.56 -0.29 -19.79
C CYS A 16 7.27 1.18 -20.11
N GLY A 17 8.26 1.85 -20.70
CA GLY A 17 8.14 3.19 -21.26
C GLY A 17 7.68 4.24 -20.25
N GLY A 18 7.05 5.30 -20.77
CA GLY A 18 6.53 6.45 -20.03
C GLY A 18 6.50 7.67 -20.92
N TYR A 19 6.04 8.80 -20.39
CA TYR A 19 6.01 10.03 -21.17
C TYR A 19 7.42 10.41 -21.64
N ARG A 20 7.60 10.47 -22.97
CA ARG A 20 8.87 10.70 -23.68
C ARG A 20 9.97 9.65 -23.41
N CYS A 21 9.60 8.44 -22.99
CA CYS A 21 10.52 7.30 -22.84
C CYS A 21 9.89 6.07 -23.48
N SER A 22 10.52 5.54 -24.53
CA SER A 22 10.02 4.37 -25.25
C SER A 22 10.70 3.08 -24.80
N GLU A 23 11.78 3.16 -24.03
CA GLU A 23 12.53 2.00 -23.57
C GLU A 23 11.73 1.14 -22.58
N CYS A 24 11.85 -0.18 -22.73
CA CYS A 24 11.36 -1.16 -21.78
C CYS A 24 12.55 -1.91 -21.19
N TYR A 25 12.58 -2.04 -19.86
CA TYR A 25 13.65 -2.73 -19.14
C TYR A 25 13.09 -3.87 -18.29
N SER A 26 13.90 -4.91 -18.08
CA SER A 26 13.69 -5.93 -17.07
C SER A 26 14.70 -5.71 -15.95
N TYR A 27 14.22 -5.56 -14.72
CA TYR A 27 15.02 -5.56 -13.50
C TYR A 27 14.97 -6.94 -12.87
N HIS A 28 16.12 -7.57 -12.65
CA HIS A 28 16.18 -8.83 -11.93
C HIS A 28 16.30 -8.57 -10.43
N ILE A 29 15.32 -9.02 -9.64
CA ILE A 29 15.20 -8.69 -8.22
C ILE A 29 16.42 -9.15 -7.40
N THR A 30 16.84 -10.42 -7.54
CA THR A 30 17.98 -10.93 -6.77
C THR A 30 19.33 -10.46 -7.28
N LYS A 31 19.52 -10.38 -8.60
CA LYS A 31 20.78 -9.90 -9.21
C LYS A 31 20.94 -8.39 -9.04
N LYS A 32 19.84 -7.65 -8.85
CA LYS A 32 19.78 -6.19 -8.78
C LYS A 32 20.35 -5.50 -10.01
N GLU A 33 20.16 -6.12 -11.17
CA GLU A 33 20.67 -5.68 -12.45
C GLU A 33 19.53 -5.35 -13.40
N TRP A 34 19.81 -4.48 -14.36
CA TRP A 34 18.87 -4.07 -15.41
C TRP A 34 19.31 -4.62 -16.77
N ARG A 35 18.34 -5.04 -17.58
CA ARG A 35 18.54 -5.37 -19.01
C ARG A 35 17.50 -4.67 -19.86
N LEU A 36 17.94 -4.11 -20.98
CA LEU A 36 17.02 -3.61 -22.00
C LEU A 36 16.26 -4.80 -22.59
N VAL A 37 14.94 -4.67 -22.70
CA VAL A 37 14.07 -5.66 -23.35
C VAL A 37 13.83 -5.22 -24.80
N CYS A 38 13.24 -4.04 -24.97
CA CYS A 38 12.85 -3.50 -26.27
C CYS A 38 12.53 -2.01 -26.19
N LYS A 39 12.02 -1.43 -27.29
CA LYS A 39 11.47 -0.08 -27.31
C LYS A 39 10.09 -0.07 -27.96
N TYR A 40 9.21 0.82 -27.50
CA TYR A 40 8.05 1.24 -28.28
C TYR A 40 8.49 1.93 -29.57
N SER A 41 7.66 1.82 -30.61
CA SER A 41 7.90 2.51 -31.87
C SER A 41 7.87 4.04 -31.68
N SER A 42 8.66 4.77 -32.48
CA SER A 42 8.87 6.22 -32.31
C SER A 42 7.65 7.08 -32.65
N ASP A 43 6.68 6.52 -33.37
CA ASP A 43 5.40 7.15 -33.69
C ASP A 43 4.41 7.13 -32.51
N ILE A 44 4.63 6.25 -31.52
CA ILE A 44 3.76 6.09 -30.36
C ILE A 44 4.14 7.07 -29.25
N ILE A 45 3.14 7.77 -28.73
CA ILE A 45 3.29 8.70 -27.61
C ILE A 45 2.59 8.12 -26.38
N LEU A 46 3.40 7.71 -25.42
CA LEU A 46 2.95 7.11 -24.17
C LEU A 46 2.51 8.18 -23.16
N CYS A 47 1.28 8.67 -23.30
CA CYS A 47 0.68 9.64 -22.38
C CYS A 47 -0.40 8.95 -21.54
N GLY A 48 -0.11 8.74 -20.25
CA GLY A 48 -1.04 8.08 -19.33
C GLY A 48 -1.45 6.68 -19.79
N HIS A 49 -0.54 5.93 -20.42
CA HIS A 49 -0.82 4.59 -20.92
C HIS A 49 -0.89 3.56 -19.78
N THR A 50 -1.56 2.44 -20.05
CA THR A 50 -1.63 1.30 -19.15
C THR A 50 -0.92 0.10 -19.77
N VAL A 51 -0.23 -0.67 -18.93
CA VAL A 51 0.34 -1.97 -19.28
C VAL A 51 -0.19 -3.00 -18.29
N VAL A 52 -0.75 -4.09 -18.82
CA VAL A 52 -1.16 -5.26 -18.04
C VAL A 52 -0.43 -6.50 -18.53
N CYS A 53 -0.30 -7.49 -17.67
CA CYS A 53 0.22 -8.80 -18.03
C CYS A 53 -0.83 -9.88 -17.76
N TYR A 54 -0.84 -10.91 -18.61
CA TYR A 54 -1.69 -12.08 -18.46
C TYR A 54 -1.07 -13.29 -19.15
N GLU A 55 -1.55 -14.49 -18.79
CA GLU A 55 -1.13 -15.73 -19.42
C GLU A 55 -1.98 -15.97 -20.68
N SER A 56 -1.32 -16.02 -21.84
CA SER A 56 -2.00 -16.39 -23.09
C SER A 56 -2.01 -17.91 -23.24
N GLY A 57 -3.22 -18.45 -23.42
CA GLY A 57 -3.44 -19.90 -23.48
C GLY A 57 -3.41 -20.39 -24.90
N THR A 58 -2.26 -20.33 -25.58
CA THR A 58 -2.10 -20.97 -26.90
C THR A 58 -0.66 -21.41 -27.18
N GLN A 59 -0.54 -22.72 -27.35
CA GLN A 59 0.56 -23.51 -27.92
C GLN A 59 1.79 -23.80 -27.03
N THR A 60 1.91 -25.11 -26.75
CA THR A 60 3.09 -25.87 -26.28
C THR A 60 3.66 -25.50 -24.91
N GLY A 61 3.12 -26.12 -23.86
CA GLY A 61 3.86 -26.64 -22.69
C GLY A 61 4.60 -25.67 -21.76
N SER A 62 4.74 -24.40 -22.12
CA SER A 62 5.40 -23.37 -21.30
C SER A 62 4.44 -22.18 -21.20
N SER A 63 4.07 -21.80 -19.99
CA SER A 63 3.18 -20.64 -19.75
C SER A 63 3.80 -19.39 -20.37
N ARG A 64 3.18 -18.86 -21.42
CA ARG A 64 3.66 -17.68 -22.16
C ARG A 64 3.07 -16.43 -21.53
N MET A 65 3.91 -15.64 -20.85
CA MET A 65 3.50 -14.32 -20.35
C MET A 65 3.34 -13.35 -21.51
N THR A 66 2.18 -12.71 -21.57
CA THR A 66 1.82 -11.75 -22.60
C THR A 66 1.56 -10.40 -21.95
N LEU A 67 2.18 -9.35 -22.48
CA LEU A 67 1.92 -7.98 -22.08
C LEU A 67 1.01 -7.30 -23.11
N LEU A 68 0.10 -6.50 -22.60
CA LEU A 68 -0.79 -5.66 -23.39
C LEU A 68 -0.62 -4.22 -22.93
N SER A 69 -0.20 -3.36 -23.85
CA SER A 69 -0.05 -1.92 -23.65
C SER A 69 -1.08 -1.18 -24.45
N PHE A 70 -1.80 -0.25 -23.83
CA PHE A 70 -2.76 0.58 -24.54
C PHE A 70 -2.93 1.94 -23.86
N GLY A 71 -3.50 2.87 -24.61
CA GLY A 71 -3.82 4.20 -24.12
C GLY A 71 -4.23 5.08 -25.26
N GLY A 72 -4.36 6.37 -24.96
CA GLY A 72 -4.61 7.39 -25.97
C GLY A 72 -5.73 8.33 -25.58
N ARG A 73 -5.70 9.47 -26.25
CA ARG A 73 -6.67 10.54 -26.08
C ARG A 73 -7.14 11.02 -27.43
N ARG A 74 -8.37 11.50 -27.49
CA ARG A 74 -8.88 12.15 -28.69
C ARG A 74 -8.16 13.48 -28.89
N SER A 75 -7.67 13.74 -30.09
CA SER A 75 -7.15 15.05 -30.46
C SER A 75 -7.50 15.37 -31.91
N MET A 76 -7.77 16.65 -32.18
CA MET A 76 -8.19 17.10 -33.51
C MET A 76 -7.06 17.06 -34.55
N SER A 77 -5.80 17.09 -34.12
CA SER A 77 -4.65 17.18 -35.02
C SER A 77 -3.82 15.90 -35.11
N LYS A 78 -3.98 14.96 -34.16
CA LYS A 78 -3.20 13.72 -34.13
C LYS A 78 -3.94 12.60 -33.40
N ASN A 79 -3.87 11.39 -33.92
CA ASN A 79 -4.33 10.21 -33.20
C ASN A 79 -3.26 9.77 -32.17
N PHE A 80 -3.65 9.72 -30.89
CA PHE A 80 -2.78 9.25 -29.79
C PHE A 80 -3.13 7.84 -29.31
N TYR A 81 -4.10 7.17 -29.94
CA TYR A 81 -4.45 5.79 -29.58
C TYR A 81 -3.36 4.83 -30.01
N HIS A 82 -2.99 3.95 -29.09
CA HIS A 82 -2.18 2.77 -29.38
C HIS A 82 -2.72 1.58 -28.62
N SER A 83 -2.52 0.39 -29.19
CA SER A 83 -2.78 -0.87 -28.51
C SER A 83 -1.83 -1.93 -29.06
N GLN A 84 -0.95 -2.44 -28.20
CA GLN A 84 0.17 -3.29 -28.58
C GLN A 84 0.30 -4.51 -27.68
N LEU A 85 0.73 -5.62 -28.28
CA LEU A 85 1.02 -6.90 -27.66
C LEU A 85 2.51 -7.18 -27.67
N MET A 86 3.01 -7.73 -26.58
CA MET A 86 4.35 -8.30 -26.51
C MET A 86 4.29 -9.69 -25.89
N TYR A 87 4.77 -10.68 -26.64
CA TYR A 87 5.06 -11.99 -26.10
C TYR A 87 6.41 -11.92 -25.39
N TYR A 88 6.39 -12.08 -24.07
CA TYR A 88 7.59 -11.88 -23.27
C TYR A 88 8.31 -13.20 -23.01
N LYS A 89 9.61 -13.20 -23.27
CA LYS A 89 10.56 -14.21 -22.83
C LYS A 89 11.59 -13.54 -21.94
N SER A 90 11.83 -14.11 -20.77
CA SER A 90 12.85 -13.63 -19.83
C SER A 90 14.17 -13.34 -20.56
N VAL A 91 14.73 -12.15 -20.31
CA VAL A 91 16.04 -11.76 -20.83
C VAL A 91 17.18 -12.26 -19.94
N TRP A 92 16.86 -13.05 -18.92
CA TRP A 92 17.79 -13.55 -17.91
C TRP A 92 17.99 -15.07 -17.96
N SER A 93 17.22 -15.79 -18.78
CA SER A 93 17.55 -17.16 -19.13
C SER A 93 18.96 -17.15 -19.72
N GLU A 94 19.89 -17.81 -19.04
CA GLU A 94 21.24 -17.99 -19.56
C GLU A 94 21.13 -18.60 -20.95
N LYS A 95 21.94 -18.09 -21.89
CA LYS A 95 22.08 -18.72 -23.20
C LYS A 95 22.38 -20.19 -22.93
N ASP A 96 21.65 -21.08 -23.59
CA ASP A 96 22.11 -22.43 -23.86
C ASP A 96 23.52 -22.31 -24.46
N LYS A 97 24.52 -22.34 -23.59
CA LYS A 97 25.91 -22.57 -23.93
C LYS A 97 26.13 -24.03 -23.58
N ASP A 98 26.66 -24.74 -24.57
CA ASP A 98 27.27 -26.05 -24.49
C ASP A 98 26.30 -27.24 -24.61
N ASN A 99 26.06 -27.66 -25.87
CA ASN A 99 26.65 -28.91 -26.40
C ASN A 99 26.26 -29.11 -27.87
N ASP A 100 26.93 -28.38 -28.77
CA ASP A 100 27.06 -28.77 -30.18
C ASP A 100 28.34 -29.61 -30.31
N ASN A 101 28.35 -30.76 -29.64
CA ASN A 101 29.33 -31.84 -29.80
C ASN A 101 28.59 -33.17 -29.68
N ASP A 102 27.70 -33.43 -30.63
CA ASP A 102 27.28 -34.80 -30.96
C ASP A 102 26.88 -34.84 -32.45
N LYS A 103 27.88 -34.60 -33.30
CA LYS A 103 27.91 -35.19 -34.63
C LYS A 103 28.82 -36.40 -34.51
N ASP A 104 28.24 -37.55 -34.23
CA ASP A 104 28.61 -38.85 -34.81
C ASP A 104 27.84 -39.97 -34.08
N LYS A 105 26.97 -40.67 -34.84
CA LYS A 105 26.07 -41.81 -34.54
C LYS A 105 24.60 -41.37 -34.63
N GLU A 106 23.75 -41.83 -35.54
CA GLU A 106 23.71 -43.06 -36.33
C GLU A 106 23.05 -42.75 -37.69
N LYS A 107 23.69 -43.22 -38.76
CA LYS A 107 22.98 -43.62 -39.98
C LYS A 107 22.64 -45.09 -39.80
N GLU A 108 21.38 -45.40 -39.55
CA GLU A 108 20.66 -46.57 -40.08
C GLU A 108 19.28 -46.63 -39.42
N ASP A 109 18.29 -46.00 -40.07
CA ASP A 109 16.96 -46.60 -40.29
C ASP A 109 16.07 -45.64 -41.10
N THR A 110 16.63 -45.14 -42.19
CA THR A 110 15.90 -44.39 -43.22
C THR A 110 15.22 -45.39 -44.15
N LYS A 111 14.02 -45.89 -43.78
CA LYS A 111 13.04 -46.44 -44.74
C LYS A 111 11.62 -46.73 -44.24
N LYS A 112 11.11 -46.04 -43.19
CA LYS A 112 9.68 -46.11 -42.82
C LYS A 112 8.99 -44.79 -42.41
N LEU A 113 9.61 -43.62 -42.65
CA LEU A 113 9.04 -42.32 -42.25
C LEU A 113 8.70 -41.35 -43.41
N GLU A 114 8.82 -41.75 -44.66
CA GLU A 114 8.57 -40.85 -45.82
C GLU A 114 7.09 -40.73 -46.26
N LYS A 115 6.12 -41.24 -45.49
CA LYS A 115 4.68 -41.08 -45.82
C LYS A 115 3.88 -40.16 -44.90
N ASN A 116 4.45 -39.69 -43.78
CA ASN A 116 3.76 -38.76 -42.88
C ASN A 116 4.28 -37.31 -42.92
N GLU A 117 5.39 -37.04 -43.63
CA GLU A 117 5.96 -35.69 -43.70
C GLU A 117 5.27 -34.77 -44.74
N LYS A 118 4.51 -35.31 -45.69
CA LYS A 118 3.80 -34.50 -46.70
C LYS A 118 2.44 -33.96 -46.26
N GLN A 119 1.86 -34.46 -45.17
CA GLN A 119 0.62 -33.90 -44.59
C GLN A 119 0.89 -32.96 -43.40
N GLN A 120 2.02 -33.08 -42.70
CA GLN A 120 2.41 -32.14 -41.63
C GLN A 120 3.16 -30.90 -42.13
N GLN A 121 3.76 -30.92 -43.32
CA GLN A 121 4.38 -29.74 -43.94
C GLN A 121 3.38 -28.78 -44.62
N GLN A 122 2.12 -29.18 -44.80
CA GLN A 122 1.06 -28.30 -45.33
C GLN A 122 0.27 -27.56 -44.23
N GLN A 123 0.26 -28.05 -42.99
CA GLN A 123 -0.35 -27.35 -41.84
C GLN A 123 0.62 -26.42 -41.10
N ARG A 124 1.95 -26.53 -41.31
CA ARG A 124 2.96 -25.63 -40.70
C ARG A 124 3.21 -24.32 -41.48
N LYS A 125 2.51 -24.08 -42.59
CA LYS A 125 2.70 -22.89 -43.45
C LYS A 125 1.86 -21.66 -43.09
N GLN A 126 1.30 -21.59 -41.87
CA GLN A 126 0.67 -20.36 -41.34
C GLN A 126 1.02 -20.04 -39.88
N ALA A 127 2.09 -20.63 -39.32
CA ALA A 127 2.64 -20.14 -38.05
C ALA A 127 3.58 -18.97 -38.34
N THR A 128 3.04 -17.75 -38.36
CA THR A 128 3.84 -16.52 -38.27
C THR A 128 4.88 -16.69 -37.15
N SER A 129 6.15 -16.45 -37.47
CA SER A 129 7.23 -16.49 -36.47
C SER A 129 6.88 -15.53 -35.33
N ILE A 130 6.68 -16.07 -34.13
CA ILE A 130 6.40 -15.27 -32.93
C ILE A 130 7.60 -14.35 -32.70
N LYS A 131 7.37 -13.04 -32.72
CA LYS A 131 8.38 -12.04 -32.38
C LYS A 131 8.40 -11.85 -30.86
N TRP A 132 9.41 -12.41 -30.23
CA TRP A 132 9.59 -12.32 -28.78
C TRP A 132 10.18 -10.98 -28.38
N ASN A 133 9.74 -10.44 -27.24
CA ASN A 133 10.26 -9.19 -26.68
C ASN A 133 10.19 -8.02 -27.67
N GLU A 134 9.15 -7.99 -28.50
CA GLU A 134 8.86 -6.88 -29.41
C GLU A 134 7.40 -6.48 -29.29
N TRP A 135 7.12 -5.18 -29.37
CA TRP A 135 5.76 -4.68 -29.44
C TRP A 135 5.20 -4.87 -30.85
N THR A 136 4.04 -5.51 -30.94
CA THR A 136 3.30 -5.76 -32.18
C THR A 136 1.88 -5.25 -32.05
N SER A 137 1.24 -4.88 -33.16
CA SER A 137 -0.17 -4.48 -33.14
C SER A 137 -1.07 -5.64 -32.71
N LEU A 138 -2.22 -5.33 -32.13
CA LEU A 138 -3.25 -6.34 -31.87
C LEU A 138 -3.71 -7.03 -33.16
N PRO A 139 -4.16 -8.30 -33.09
CA PRO A 139 -4.79 -8.98 -34.21
C PRO A 139 -5.91 -8.13 -34.84
N ASN A 140 -6.08 -8.25 -36.15
CA ASN A 140 -7.08 -7.50 -36.93
C ASN A 140 -6.98 -5.97 -36.83
N GLY A 141 -5.87 -5.42 -36.33
CA GLY A 141 -5.67 -3.97 -36.21
C GLY A 141 -6.53 -3.31 -35.14
N VAL A 142 -7.04 -4.08 -34.17
CA VAL A 142 -7.85 -3.57 -33.07
C VAL A 142 -7.09 -2.47 -32.32
N MET A 143 -7.76 -1.37 -32.01
CA MET A 143 -7.23 -0.32 -31.14
C MET A 143 -8.29 0.13 -30.15
N PHE A 144 -7.99 0.00 -28.86
CA PHE A 144 -8.92 0.35 -27.80
C PHE A 144 -9.23 1.85 -27.79
N GLY A 145 -10.49 2.17 -27.52
CA GLY A 145 -11.01 3.52 -27.45
C GLY A 145 -11.13 4.29 -28.76
N LYS A 146 -10.40 3.90 -29.83
CA LYS A 146 -10.34 4.67 -31.09
C LYS A 146 -11.71 4.84 -31.75
N ASP A 147 -12.43 3.74 -31.99
CA ASP A 147 -13.66 3.75 -32.80
C ASP A 147 -14.78 4.58 -32.17
N LYS A 148 -14.86 4.56 -30.83
CA LYS A 148 -15.81 5.34 -30.04
C LYS A 148 -15.21 6.63 -29.46
N ALA A 149 -13.99 6.97 -29.84
CA ALA A 149 -13.20 8.08 -29.31
C ALA A 149 -13.19 8.20 -27.77
N HIS A 150 -13.09 7.06 -27.07
CA HIS A 150 -12.99 7.01 -25.61
C HIS A 150 -11.70 7.69 -25.13
N GLU A 151 -11.75 8.44 -24.04
CA GLU A 151 -10.57 9.02 -23.42
C GLU A 151 -9.90 7.96 -22.51
N LEU A 152 -8.72 7.48 -22.91
CA LEU A 152 -7.94 6.44 -22.21
C LEU A 152 -6.68 7.00 -21.55
N CYS A 153 -6.41 8.31 -21.64
CA CYS A 153 -5.28 8.93 -20.94
C CYS A 153 -5.49 8.87 -19.43
N GLY A 154 -4.59 8.17 -18.74
CA GLY A 154 -4.69 7.96 -17.29
C GLY A 154 -5.73 6.91 -16.92
N ALA A 155 -6.27 6.17 -17.88
CA ALA A 155 -7.07 4.98 -17.59
C ALA A 155 -6.25 3.97 -16.78
N ARG A 156 -6.92 3.13 -16.00
CA ARG A 156 -6.30 2.00 -15.31
C ARG A 156 -6.97 0.72 -15.76
N ALA A 157 -6.24 -0.40 -15.70
CA ALA A 157 -6.84 -1.68 -15.98
C ALA A 157 -6.25 -2.82 -15.19
N VAL A 158 -7.06 -3.84 -15.02
CA VAL A 158 -6.72 -5.09 -14.34
C VAL A 158 -7.29 -6.27 -15.11
N VAL A 159 -6.54 -7.36 -15.12
CA VAL A 159 -6.99 -8.63 -15.69
C VAL A 159 -7.66 -9.44 -14.59
N SER A 160 -8.87 -9.91 -14.85
CA SER A 160 -9.68 -10.69 -13.91
C SER A 160 -10.61 -11.63 -14.69
N GLY A 161 -11.68 -12.08 -14.04
CA GLY A 161 -12.54 -13.15 -14.53
C GLY A 161 -12.13 -14.52 -13.97
N VAL A 162 -13.08 -15.45 -13.92
CA VAL A 162 -12.88 -16.84 -13.46
C VAL A 162 -11.76 -17.50 -14.24
N LYS A 163 -11.69 -17.24 -15.56
CA LYS A 163 -10.64 -17.76 -16.45
C LYS A 163 -9.45 -16.81 -16.63
N ARG A 164 -9.43 -15.65 -15.96
CA ARG A 164 -8.45 -14.57 -16.16
C ARG A 164 -8.32 -14.11 -17.62
N LYS A 165 -9.46 -14.06 -18.32
CA LYS A 165 -9.57 -13.66 -19.73
C LYS A 165 -10.35 -12.37 -19.93
N LEU A 166 -10.71 -11.68 -18.86
CA LEU A 166 -11.40 -10.40 -18.94
C LEU A 166 -10.46 -9.28 -18.50
N LEU A 167 -10.43 -8.22 -19.30
CA LEU A 167 -9.72 -6.98 -18.99
C LEU A 167 -10.74 -5.92 -18.61
N PHE A 168 -10.61 -5.38 -17.41
CA PHE A 168 -11.46 -4.31 -16.89
C PHE A 168 -10.71 -2.99 -17.02
N ILE A 169 -11.28 -2.02 -17.74
CA ILE A 169 -10.65 -0.73 -18.01
C ILE A 169 -11.49 0.38 -17.39
N THR A 170 -10.97 1.03 -16.36
CA THR A 170 -11.57 2.24 -15.78
C THR A 170 -11.05 3.48 -16.50
N ARG A 171 -11.97 4.32 -16.98
CA ARG A 171 -11.64 5.44 -17.86
C ARG A 171 -12.58 6.63 -17.71
N TYR A 172 -12.13 7.75 -18.26
CA TYR A 172 -12.87 8.99 -18.33
C TYR A 172 -14.21 8.83 -19.09
N PRO A 173 -15.28 9.54 -18.68
CA PRO A 173 -15.38 10.31 -17.44
C PRO A 173 -15.45 9.37 -16.24
N ASN A 174 -16.44 8.47 -16.15
CA ASN A 174 -16.64 7.57 -15.01
C ASN A 174 -17.08 6.16 -15.44
N HIS A 175 -16.43 5.58 -16.46
CA HIS A 175 -16.84 4.27 -17.00
C HIS A 175 -15.86 3.15 -16.64
N ILE A 176 -16.39 1.95 -16.50
CA ILE A 176 -15.64 0.70 -16.51
C ILE A 176 -16.07 -0.14 -17.73
N ASP A 177 -15.12 -0.37 -18.63
CA ASP A 177 -15.31 -1.26 -19.80
C ASP A 177 -14.81 -2.67 -19.47
N VAL A 178 -15.41 -3.66 -20.11
CA VAL A 178 -14.94 -5.06 -20.07
C VAL A 178 -14.54 -5.48 -21.47
N VAL A 179 -13.35 -6.07 -21.61
CA VAL A 179 -12.79 -6.56 -22.88
C VAL A 179 -12.43 -8.04 -22.73
N ASP A 180 -12.84 -8.87 -23.69
CA ASP A 180 -12.40 -10.26 -23.78
C ASP A 180 -10.97 -10.30 -24.35
N LEU A 181 -10.02 -10.88 -23.61
CA LEU A 181 -8.62 -10.97 -24.00
C LEU A 181 -8.33 -12.04 -25.07
N ASN A 182 -9.28 -12.93 -25.38
CA ASN A 182 -9.11 -13.89 -26.48
C ASN A 182 -9.40 -13.25 -27.84
N THR A 183 -10.37 -12.35 -27.90
CA THR A 183 -10.82 -11.68 -29.13
C THR A 183 -10.35 -10.23 -29.22
N PHE A 184 -9.93 -9.65 -28.09
CA PHE A 184 -9.65 -8.21 -27.91
C PHE A 184 -10.85 -7.31 -28.22
N THR A 185 -12.07 -7.79 -27.98
CA THR A 185 -13.30 -7.03 -28.23
C THR A 185 -13.97 -6.61 -26.94
N TYR A 186 -14.59 -5.42 -26.95
CA TYR A 186 -15.44 -4.96 -25.86
C TYR A 186 -16.68 -5.86 -25.72
N ILE A 187 -17.02 -6.21 -24.47
CA ILE A 187 -18.30 -6.81 -24.12
C ILE A 187 -19.33 -5.67 -24.03
N THR A 188 -20.36 -5.71 -24.86
CA THR A 188 -21.26 -4.56 -25.09
C THR A 188 -22.55 -4.60 -24.28
N ASP A 189 -22.94 -5.76 -23.76
CA ASP A 189 -24.17 -6.00 -23.00
C ASP A 189 -23.97 -5.85 -21.48
N VAL A 190 -22.92 -5.14 -21.08
CA VAL A 190 -22.59 -4.85 -19.68
C VAL A 190 -23.60 -3.88 -19.06
N ARG A 191 -24.13 -4.25 -17.89
CA ARG A 191 -25.07 -3.46 -17.09
C ARG A 191 -24.35 -2.70 -15.97
N ASN A 192 -24.84 -1.50 -15.71
CA ASN A 192 -24.28 -0.55 -14.73
C ASN A 192 -22.79 -0.21 -14.95
N PRO A 193 -22.30 0.08 -16.18
CA PRO A 193 -20.87 0.34 -16.42
C PRO A 193 -20.38 1.71 -15.91
N ILE A 194 -21.28 2.55 -15.36
CA ILE A 194 -20.94 3.87 -14.83
C ILE A 194 -20.61 3.73 -13.35
N VAL A 195 -19.39 4.08 -12.96
CA VAL A 195 -18.94 4.10 -11.57
C VAL A 195 -19.57 5.33 -10.88
N PRO A 196 -20.27 5.16 -9.75
CA PRO A 196 -21.06 6.22 -9.15
C PRO A 196 -20.21 7.19 -8.30
N ILE A 197 -19.24 7.86 -8.91
CA ILE A 197 -18.44 8.93 -8.28
C ILE A 197 -18.94 10.31 -8.72
N TRP A 198 -19.04 11.24 -7.77
CA TRP A 198 -19.79 12.50 -7.95
C TRP A 198 -18.90 13.73 -8.11
N LYS A 199 -17.72 13.73 -7.48
CA LYS A 199 -16.88 14.94 -7.36
C LYS A 199 -15.59 14.86 -8.17
N SER A 200 -15.38 13.74 -8.85
CA SER A 200 -14.11 13.40 -9.48
C SER A 200 -14.35 12.62 -10.77
N GLU A 201 -13.33 12.62 -11.62
CA GLU A 201 -13.33 11.88 -12.89
C GLU A 201 -12.30 10.75 -12.80
N LEU A 202 -12.53 9.66 -13.53
CA LEU A 202 -11.61 8.54 -13.61
C LEU A 202 -10.45 8.86 -14.56
N GLY A 203 -9.34 9.28 -13.96
CA GLY A 203 -8.05 9.43 -14.63
C GLY A 203 -6.94 9.56 -13.61
N TYR A 204 -5.83 8.83 -13.80
CA TYR A 204 -4.71 8.82 -12.86
C TYR A 204 -5.09 8.40 -11.42
N HIS A 205 -6.16 7.62 -11.28
CA HIS A 205 -6.67 7.07 -10.03
C HIS A 205 -5.98 5.73 -9.69
N GLY A 206 -6.28 5.18 -8.51
CA GLY A 206 -5.88 3.84 -8.10
C GLY A 206 -6.96 2.81 -8.46
N PHE A 207 -6.58 1.73 -9.13
CA PHE A 207 -7.49 0.63 -9.44
C PHE A 207 -6.76 -0.69 -9.25
N VAL A 208 -7.21 -1.49 -8.28
CA VAL A 208 -6.50 -2.71 -7.87
C VAL A 208 -7.44 -3.89 -7.74
N LEU A 209 -6.96 -5.07 -8.14
CA LEU A 209 -7.67 -6.33 -7.96
C LEU A 209 -7.56 -6.80 -6.51
N VAL A 210 -8.70 -6.97 -5.84
CA VAL A 210 -8.79 -7.46 -4.46
C VAL A 210 -8.99 -8.98 -4.45
N ALA A 211 -9.94 -9.45 -5.24
CA ALA A 211 -10.27 -10.87 -5.47
C ALA A 211 -10.81 -11.03 -6.92
N PRO A 212 -11.00 -12.25 -7.45
CA PRO A 212 -11.62 -12.43 -8.76
C PRO A 212 -12.92 -11.62 -8.87
N ASN A 213 -13.01 -10.80 -9.91
CA ASN A 213 -14.10 -9.83 -10.17
C ASN A 213 -14.43 -8.85 -9.04
N GLN A 214 -13.50 -8.64 -8.11
CA GLN A 214 -13.64 -7.66 -7.03
C GLN A 214 -12.47 -6.68 -7.08
N PHE A 215 -12.79 -5.41 -7.17
CA PHE A 215 -11.82 -4.36 -7.43
C PHE A 215 -11.98 -3.24 -6.42
N LEU A 216 -10.88 -2.70 -5.89
CA LEU A 216 -10.91 -1.45 -5.17
C LEU A 216 -10.49 -0.31 -6.10
N LEU A 217 -11.39 0.65 -6.25
CA LEU A 217 -11.13 1.93 -6.86
C LEU A 217 -10.88 2.96 -5.77
N VAL A 218 -9.73 3.63 -5.84
CA VAL A 218 -9.32 4.71 -4.95
C VAL A 218 -9.22 5.97 -5.78
N ASN A 219 -10.11 6.93 -5.56
CA ASN A 219 -10.12 8.19 -6.31
C ASN A 219 -10.44 9.38 -5.40
N GLN A 220 -9.44 10.22 -5.10
CA GLN A 220 -9.61 11.45 -4.33
C GLN A 220 -10.45 11.24 -3.04
N GLN A 221 -11.70 11.72 -3.03
CA GLN A 221 -12.63 11.66 -1.90
C GLN A 221 -13.50 10.40 -1.90
N GLU A 222 -13.42 9.55 -2.91
CA GLU A 222 -14.37 8.46 -3.14
C GLU A 222 -13.62 7.14 -3.36
N ASN A 223 -13.81 6.21 -2.42
CA ASN A 223 -13.29 4.85 -2.49
C ASN A 223 -14.46 3.90 -2.76
N VAL A 224 -14.37 3.10 -3.82
CA VAL A 224 -15.47 2.25 -4.28
C VAL A 224 -14.96 0.83 -4.45
N LEU A 225 -15.57 -0.10 -3.71
CA LEU A 225 -15.43 -1.53 -3.95
C LEU A 225 -16.41 -1.92 -5.05
N ILE A 226 -15.87 -2.47 -6.13
CA ILE A 226 -16.58 -2.80 -7.37
C ILE A 226 -16.62 -4.31 -7.49
N TYR A 227 -17.80 -4.85 -7.79
CA TYR A 227 -18.02 -6.26 -8.06
C TYR A 227 -18.54 -6.42 -9.48
N PHE A 228 -18.10 -7.47 -10.17
CA PHE A 228 -18.63 -7.84 -11.47
C PHE A 228 -19.19 -9.26 -11.45
N ASP A 229 -20.46 -9.39 -11.80
CA ASP A 229 -21.10 -10.68 -12.05
C ASP A 229 -20.86 -11.05 -13.53
N GLU A 230 -20.08 -12.11 -13.75
CA GLU A 230 -19.74 -12.60 -15.10
C GLU A 230 -20.93 -13.23 -15.83
N ASP A 231 -21.90 -13.84 -15.13
CA ASP A 231 -23.03 -14.49 -15.79
C ASP A 231 -24.11 -13.46 -16.16
N ALA A 232 -24.33 -12.48 -15.29
CA ALA A 232 -25.29 -11.40 -15.50
C ALA A 232 -24.69 -10.19 -16.24
N HIS A 233 -23.38 -10.19 -16.53
CA HIS A 233 -22.61 -9.05 -17.06
C HIS A 233 -22.92 -7.73 -16.33
N THR A 234 -23.04 -7.76 -15.00
CA THR A 234 -23.54 -6.63 -14.21
C THR A 234 -22.54 -6.18 -13.16
N PHE A 235 -22.33 -4.87 -13.06
CA PHE A 235 -21.58 -4.26 -11.96
C PHE A 235 -22.46 -3.91 -10.76
N SER A 236 -21.89 -4.09 -9.56
CA SER A 236 -22.42 -3.55 -8.31
C SER A 236 -21.33 -2.83 -7.51
N TYR A 237 -21.74 -1.84 -6.72
CA TYR A 237 -20.84 -0.86 -6.10
C TYR A 237 -21.11 -0.73 -4.61
N GLN A 238 -20.04 -0.66 -3.82
CA GLN A 238 -20.08 -0.37 -2.40
C GLN A 238 -19.08 0.74 -2.06
N PHE A 239 -19.58 1.82 -1.44
CA PHE A 239 -18.73 2.91 -0.99
C PHE A 239 -17.99 2.55 0.30
N LEU A 240 -16.71 2.91 0.36
CA LEU A 240 -15.87 2.73 1.54
C LEU A 240 -15.59 4.08 2.21
N CYS A 241 -15.05 4.03 3.44
CA CYS A 241 -14.75 5.24 4.18
C CYS A 241 -13.72 6.09 3.40
N PRO A 242 -14.00 7.38 3.15
CA PRO A 242 -13.06 8.25 2.49
C PRO A 242 -11.91 8.63 3.43
N LEU A 243 -10.73 8.89 2.87
CA LEU A 243 -9.63 9.49 3.61
C LEU A 243 -9.50 10.95 3.21
N HIS A 244 -9.78 11.87 4.13
CA HIS A 244 -9.75 13.31 3.86
C HIS A 244 -8.38 13.79 3.35
N SER A 245 -7.28 13.22 3.83
CA SER A 245 -5.91 13.54 3.35
C SER A 245 -5.69 13.17 1.88
N LEU A 246 -6.39 12.17 1.34
CA LEU A 246 -6.33 11.77 -0.08
C LEU A 246 -7.19 12.64 -1.00
N ALA A 247 -8.10 13.45 -0.44
CA ALA A 247 -9.13 14.18 -1.18
C ALA A 247 -8.63 15.00 -2.37
N ASN A 248 -7.39 15.49 -2.29
CA ASN A 248 -6.80 16.41 -3.26
C ASN A 248 -5.62 15.79 -4.02
N LEU A 249 -5.36 14.49 -3.84
CA LEU A 249 -4.23 13.80 -4.46
C LEU A 249 -4.65 13.11 -5.75
N ILE A 250 -3.90 13.37 -6.81
CA ILE A 250 -4.01 12.68 -8.11
C ILE A 250 -2.64 12.14 -8.52
N ALA A 251 -2.60 11.20 -9.46
CA ALA A 251 -1.35 10.67 -10.02
C ALA A 251 -0.38 10.12 -8.96
N PHE A 252 -0.93 9.57 -7.88
CA PHE A 252 -0.19 8.83 -6.86
C PHE A 252 0.19 7.44 -7.38
N GLY A 253 1.23 6.86 -6.80
CA GLY A 253 1.54 5.43 -6.95
C GLY A 253 0.52 4.61 -6.16
N CYS A 254 0.00 3.53 -6.74
CA CYS A 254 -0.94 2.65 -6.07
C CYS A 254 -0.57 1.19 -6.32
N ALA A 255 -0.46 0.39 -5.26
CA ALA A 255 -0.21 -1.04 -5.37
C ALA A 255 -0.85 -1.81 -4.21
N ARG A 256 -1.38 -3.00 -4.51
CA ARG A 256 -1.81 -3.95 -3.48
C ARG A 256 -0.65 -4.84 -3.08
N PHE A 257 -0.35 -4.89 -1.78
CA PHE A 257 0.55 -5.87 -1.20
C PHE A 257 -0.23 -6.70 -0.18
N ARG A 258 -0.48 -7.98 -0.49
CA ARG A 258 -1.33 -8.88 0.33
C ARG A 258 -2.71 -8.25 0.62
N ARG A 259 -3.05 -8.02 1.89
CA ARG A 259 -4.35 -7.48 2.35
C ARG A 259 -4.33 -5.96 2.54
N GLN A 260 -3.27 -5.30 2.05
CA GLN A 260 -3.05 -3.87 2.20
C GLN A 260 -2.88 -3.20 0.83
N ILE A 261 -3.34 -1.97 0.72
CA ILE A 261 -3.21 -1.14 -0.49
C ILE A 261 -2.40 0.09 -0.12
N PHE A 262 -1.30 0.27 -0.83
CA PHE A 262 -0.35 1.36 -0.63
C PHE A 262 -0.62 2.46 -1.62
N ILE A 263 -0.77 3.69 -1.12
CA ILE A 263 -0.84 4.92 -1.89
C ILE A 263 0.40 5.73 -1.57
N LEU A 264 1.17 6.12 -2.57
CA LEU A 264 2.47 6.78 -2.40
C LEU A 264 2.55 8.06 -3.23
N GLY A 265 2.87 9.18 -2.56
CA GLY A 265 3.07 10.48 -3.18
C GLY A 265 1.81 11.02 -3.87
N GLY A 266 1.99 11.57 -5.06
CA GLY A 266 0.94 12.19 -5.87
C GLY A 266 1.11 13.69 -6.02
N TRP A 267 0.21 14.30 -6.79
CA TRP A 267 0.11 15.74 -6.98
C TRP A 267 -1.06 16.27 -6.16
N ASN A 268 -0.78 17.21 -5.26
CA ASN A 268 -1.83 17.90 -4.53
C ASN A 268 -2.35 19.06 -5.39
N CYS A 269 -3.57 18.92 -5.92
CA CYS A 269 -4.14 19.91 -6.83
C CYS A 269 -4.44 21.27 -6.16
N VAL A 270 -4.66 21.29 -4.85
CA VAL A 270 -4.94 22.50 -4.08
C VAL A 270 -3.65 23.25 -3.76
N LYS A 271 -2.62 22.53 -3.31
CA LYS A 271 -1.31 23.12 -2.96
C LYS A 271 -0.43 23.40 -4.18
N GLY A 272 -0.69 22.72 -5.30
CA GLY A 272 0.13 22.83 -6.50
C GLY A 272 1.53 22.26 -6.33
N GLU A 273 1.68 21.18 -5.55
CA GLU A 273 2.97 20.55 -5.25
C GLU A 273 2.88 19.02 -5.22
N CYS A 274 4.04 18.36 -5.37
CA CYS A 274 4.12 16.91 -5.21
C CYS A 274 4.13 16.54 -3.72
N SER A 275 3.24 15.62 -3.34
CA SER A 275 3.14 15.11 -1.97
C SER A 275 4.22 14.07 -1.69
N LYS A 276 4.66 14.05 -0.43
CA LYS A 276 5.53 13.02 0.15
C LYS A 276 4.75 11.97 0.93
N ASP A 277 3.44 12.13 1.04
CA ASP A 277 2.63 11.34 1.95
C ASP A 277 2.51 9.91 1.43
N ALA A 278 2.37 8.98 2.36
CA ALA A 278 2.10 7.60 2.07
C ALA A 278 0.92 7.15 2.92
N PHE A 279 0.01 6.40 2.32
CA PHE A 279 -1.19 5.90 2.98
C PHE A 279 -1.32 4.42 2.75
N VAL A 280 -1.85 3.73 3.74
CA VAL A 280 -2.10 2.29 3.69
C VAL A 280 -3.57 2.06 3.99
N PHE A 281 -4.26 1.39 3.09
CA PHE A 281 -5.62 0.91 3.34
C PHE A 281 -5.59 -0.58 3.65
N HIS A 282 -6.14 -0.95 4.81
CA HIS A 282 -6.29 -2.34 5.21
C HIS A 282 -7.65 -2.86 4.78
N ILE A 283 -7.67 -3.79 3.81
CA ILE A 283 -8.89 -4.24 3.13
C ILE A 283 -9.89 -4.82 4.15
N ASP A 284 -9.42 -5.64 5.08
CA ASP A 284 -10.31 -6.36 6.02
C ASP A 284 -10.93 -5.46 7.08
N ARG A 285 -10.19 -4.44 7.49
CA ARG A 285 -10.62 -3.50 8.53
C ARG A 285 -11.42 -2.35 7.92
N ASN A 286 -11.37 -2.20 6.58
CA ASN A 286 -11.89 -1.04 5.87
C ASN A 286 -11.39 0.28 6.49
N GLN A 287 -10.09 0.34 6.78
CA GLN A 287 -9.47 1.45 7.51
C GLN A 287 -8.23 1.94 6.79
N TRP A 288 -8.08 3.27 6.80
CA TRP A 288 -6.91 3.98 6.29
C TRP A 288 -5.96 4.31 7.43
N TYR A 289 -4.67 4.25 7.11
CA TYR A 289 -3.56 4.63 7.96
C TYR A 289 -2.67 5.58 7.17
N GLU A 290 -2.28 6.67 7.80
CA GLU A 290 -1.29 7.61 7.25
C GLU A 290 0.09 7.25 7.76
N CYS A 291 1.06 7.16 6.85
CA CYS A 291 2.44 6.90 7.21
C CYS A 291 3.05 8.15 7.83
N VAL A 292 3.41 8.05 9.12
CA VAL A 292 3.98 9.16 9.92
C VAL A 292 5.31 9.68 9.35
N SER A 293 6.07 8.84 8.66
CA SER A 293 7.31 9.24 8.01
C SER A 293 7.09 9.38 6.50
N PRO A 294 7.04 10.62 5.99
CA PRO A 294 6.75 10.87 4.59
C PRO A 294 7.93 10.43 3.71
N PHE A 295 7.63 10.03 2.47
CA PHE A 295 8.60 9.69 1.45
C PHE A 295 9.65 10.82 1.32
N PRO A 296 10.95 10.51 1.07
CA PRO A 296 12.00 11.53 1.20
C PRO A 296 11.80 12.74 0.27
N VAL A 297 11.15 12.54 -0.86
CA VAL A 297 10.96 13.51 -1.93
C VAL A 297 9.50 13.52 -2.37
N GLY A 298 8.93 14.71 -2.59
CA GLY A 298 7.57 14.82 -3.10
C GLY A 298 7.56 14.34 -4.55
N ILE A 299 6.74 13.34 -4.88
CA ILE A 299 6.82 12.70 -6.19
C ILE A 299 5.44 12.25 -6.69
N LYS A 300 5.19 12.47 -7.98
CA LYS A 300 3.98 12.02 -8.69
C LYS A 300 4.33 11.12 -9.87
N ASP A 301 3.32 10.51 -10.48
CA ASP A 301 3.44 9.66 -11.67
C ASP A 301 4.38 8.45 -11.48
N LEU A 302 4.33 7.87 -10.27
CA LEU A 302 5.12 6.70 -9.87
C LEU A 302 4.57 5.40 -10.47
N ALA A 303 5.47 4.50 -10.85
CA ALA A 303 5.14 3.08 -11.04
C ALA A 303 5.44 2.34 -9.73
N VAL A 304 4.47 1.60 -9.19
CA VAL A 304 4.64 0.84 -7.94
C VAL A 304 4.30 -0.61 -8.21
N THR A 305 5.23 -1.51 -7.91
CA THR A 305 5.09 -2.96 -8.13
C THR A 305 5.31 -3.72 -6.83
N PRO A 306 4.33 -4.51 -6.37
CA PRO A 306 4.53 -5.43 -5.26
C PRO A 306 5.35 -6.64 -5.72
N ASP A 307 6.41 -6.93 -4.97
CA ASP A 307 7.15 -8.17 -5.02
C ASP A 307 6.78 -8.99 -3.79
N ILE A 308 5.91 -9.98 -4.00
CA ILE A 308 5.40 -10.83 -2.93
C ILE A 308 6.49 -11.77 -2.41
N ALA A 309 7.40 -12.23 -3.29
CA ALA A 309 8.40 -13.24 -2.95
C ALA A 309 9.45 -12.68 -1.99
N PHE A 310 9.92 -11.46 -2.25
CA PHE A 310 10.88 -10.79 -1.37
C PHE A 310 10.22 -9.82 -0.40
N SER A 311 8.90 -9.83 -0.31
CA SER A 311 8.12 -8.93 0.56
C SER A 311 8.56 -7.47 0.41
N CYS A 312 8.56 -6.96 -0.82
CA CYS A 312 9.06 -5.62 -1.14
C CYS A 312 8.07 -4.87 -2.02
N LEU A 313 8.04 -3.55 -1.92
CA LEU A 313 7.38 -2.67 -2.87
C LEU A 313 8.44 -1.92 -3.66
N HIS A 314 8.51 -2.19 -4.97
CA HIS A 314 9.41 -1.51 -5.87
C HIS A 314 8.72 -0.29 -6.46
N ILE A 315 9.36 0.87 -6.36
CA ILE A 315 8.85 2.17 -6.80
C ILE A 315 9.82 2.69 -7.86
N PHE A 316 9.31 2.96 -9.06
CA PHE A 316 10.11 3.37 -10.20
C PHE A 316 9.68 4.73 -10.75
N GLY A 317 10.69 5.51 -11.13
CA GLY A 317 10.51 6.74 -11.88
C GLY A 317 9.83 7.84 -11.07
N GLY A 318 8.88 8.53 -11.71
CA GLY A 318 8.12 9.66 -11.17
C GLY A 318 8.63 11.03 -11.60
N SER A 319 8.04 12.08 -11.06
CA SER A 319 8.45 13.48 -11.24
C SER A 319 8.24 14.28 -9.96
N THR A 320 9.16 15.20 -9.71
CA THR A 320 9.08 16.19 -8.62
C THR A 320 8.35 17.47 -9.03
N GLY A 321 7.67 17.46 -10.19
CA GLY A 321 7.07 18.64 -10.82
C GLY A 321 8.03 19.38 -11.75
N VAL A 322 9.34 19.32 -11.48
CA VAL A 322 10.38 19.98 -12.28
C VAL A 322 11.15 18.97 -13.14
N VAL A 323 11.53 17.84 -12.55
CA VAL A 323 12.44 16.87 -13.20
C VAL A 323 11.85 15.47 -13.14
N SER A 324 11.87 14.79 -14.29
CA SER A 324 11.56 13.36 -14.38
C SER A 324 12.65 12.55 -13.69
N GLN A 325 12.27 11.71 -12.74
CA GLN A 325 13.19 10.91 -11.95
C GLN A 325 13.47 9.57 -12.64
N LYS A 326 14.73 9.12 -12.61
CA LYS A 326 15.12 7.74 -12.96
C LYS A 326 15.49 6.99 -11.68
N THR A 327 14.70 7.16 -10.63
CA THR A 327 14.95 6.52 -9.34
C THR A 327 14.27 5.17 -9.29
N HIS A 328 14.94 4.19 -8.71
CA HIS A 328 14.34 2.95 -8.25
C HIS A 328 14.49 2.87 -6.73
N PHE A 329 13.37 2.95 -6.03
CA PHE A 329 13.31 2.67 -4.60
C PHE A 329 12.76 1.26 -4.38
N ALA A 330 13.39 0.52 -3.48
CA ALA A 330 12.82 -0.70 -2.95
C ALA A 330 12.43 -0.43 -1.50
N LEU A 331 11.14 -0.56 -1.20
CA LEU A 331 10.55 -0.44 0.12
C LEU A 331 10.35 -1.86 0.67
N GLN A 332 11.35 -2.35 1.40
CA GLN A 332 11.31 -3.68 2.01
C GLN A 332 10.24 -3.71 3.10
N MET A 333 9.26 -4.60 3.00
CA MET A 333 8.34 -4.91 4.09
C MET A 333 9.08 -5.83 5.05
N LEU A 334 9.12 -5.48 6.34
CA LEU A 334 9.78 -6.30 7.35
C LEU A 334 8.73 -7.23 7.97
N VAL A 335 8.95 -8.54 7.80
CA VAL A 335 7.92 -9.58 7.99
C VAL A 335 8.44 -10.71 8.89
N SER A 336 9.56 -10.56 9.58
CA SER A 336 10.04 -11.61 10.48
C SER A 336 10.83 -11.09 11.68
N GLU A 337 10.89 -11.91 12.73
CA GLU A 337 11.71 -11.66 13.92
C GLU A 337 13.20 -11.55 13.55
N GLU A 338 13.66 -12.36 12.59
CA GLU A 338 15.02 -12.32 12.07
C GLU A 338 15.34 -10.99 11.35
N ASP A 339 14.36 -10.40 10.67
CA ASP A 339 14.49 -9.08 10.04
C ASP A 339 14.61 -7.95 11.06
N ILE A 340 13.83 -8.04 12.16
CA ILE A 340 13.90 -7.12 13.29
C ILE A 340 15.26 -7.24 13.98
N GLU A 341 15.74 -8.46 14.22
CA GLU A 341 17.08 -8.70 14.77
C GLU A 341 18.18 -8.09 13.91
N LYS A 342 18.12 -8.24 12.58
CA LYS A 342 19.11 -7.66 11.65
C LYS A 342 19.17 -6.14 11.77
N ILE A 343 18.03 -5.47 11.96
CA ILE A 343 17.96 -4.01 12.14
C ILE A 343 18.55 -3.62 13.48
N VAL A 344 18.17 -4.31 14.55
CA VAL A 344 18.70 -4.04 15.89
C VAL A 344 20.22 -4.22 15.91
N ARG A 345 20.74 -5.29 15.29
CA ARG A 345 22.19 -5.52 15.11
C ARG A 345 22.86 -4.42 14.28
N GLN A 346 22.20 -3.94 13.22
CA GLN A 346 22.73 -2.86 12.38
C GLN A 346 22.73 -1.52 13.13
N TRP A 347 21.71 -1.22 13.95
CA TRP A 347 21.66 -0.05 14.82
C TRP A 347 22.75 -0.09 15.88
N GLN A 348 22.99 -1.25 16.50
CA GLN A 348 24.11 -1.46 17.42
C GLN A 348 25.46 -1.19 16.74
N LYS A 349 25.63 -1.63 15.48
CA LYS A 349 26.86 -1.42 14.70
C LYS A 349 27.09 0.06 14.33
N GLN A 350 26.03 0.81 14.06
CA GLN A 350 26.11 2.20 13.58
C GLN A 350 26.15 3.26 14.69
N SER A 351 25.69 2.93 15.89
CA SER A 351 25.68 3.85 17.04
C SER A 351 27.06 4.00 17.71
N ASP A 352 28.13 3.45 17.13
CA ASP A 352 29.47 3.31 17.71
C ASP A 352 29.47 2.72 19.14
N MET A 353 28.36 2.07 19.52
CA MET A 353 28.20 1.35 20.78
C MET A 353 28.94 0.01 20.68
N ARG A 354 30.27 0.05 20.74
CA ARG A 354 31.15 -1.13 20.63
C ARG A 354 31.11 -2.07 21.85
N GLN A 355 30.37 -1.71 22.91
CA GLN A 355 30.21 -2.53 24.10
C GLN A 355 28.76 -2.50 24.59
N MET A 356 27.89 -3.22 23.90
CA MET A 356 26.83 -3.97 24.59
C MET A 356 27.00 -5.44 24.23
N GLY A 357 28.04 -6.05 24.77
CA GLY A 357 28.20 -7.50 24.68
C GLY A 357 27.16 -8.28 25.49
N TRP A 358 26.24 -7.63 26.20
CA TRP A 358 25.56 -8.25 27.35
C TRP A 358 24.14 -7.76 27.62
N ILE A 359 23.32 -7.57 26.58
CA ILE A 359 21.88 -7.73 26.85
C ILE A 359 21.21 -8.48 25.71
N ASN A 360 21.51 -9.77 25.60
CA ASN A 360 20.60 -10.68 24.91
C ASN A 360 19.20 -10.53 25.50
N GLU A 361 19.08 -10.21 26.79
CA GLU A 361 17.81 -9.89 27.45
C GLU A 361 17.16 -8.61 26.90
N PHE A 362 17.86 -7.60 26.35
CA PHE A 362 17.21 -6.40 25.82
C PHE A 362 16.59 -6.66 24.46
N ASN A 363 17.32 -7.40 23.60
CA ASN A 363 16.75 -7.90 22.35
C ASN A 363 15.62 -8.88 22.64
N PHE A 364 15.77 -9.76 23.64
CA PHE A 364 14.73 -10.67 24.10
C PHE A 364 13.56 -9.92 24.79
N ILE A 365 13.79 -8.76 25.42
CA ILE A 365 12.76 -7.91 26.03
C ILE A 365 12.03 -7.14 24.94
N ILE A 366 12.70 -6.64 23.90
CA ILE A 366 12.03 -5.99 22.76
C ILE A 366 11.30 -7.04 21.92
N ALA A 367 11.93 -8.18 21.63
CA ALA A 367 11.29 -9.30 20.93
C ALA A 367 10.12 -9.84 21.75
N ASN A 368 10.28 -10.10 23.04
CA ASN A 368 9.18 -10.47 23.92
C ASN A 368 8.17 -9.35 24.09
N PHE A 369 8.52 -8.07 24.11
CA PHE A 369 7.53 -7.00 24.17
C PHE A 369 6.68 -6.98 22.91
N LEU A 370 7.32 -7.10 21.74
CA LEU A 370 6.63 -7.21 20.45
C LEU A 370 5.83 -8.51 20.36
N LEU A 371 6.30 -9.64 20.91
CA LEU A 371 5.62 -10.95 20.91
C LEU A 371 4.52 -11.06 21.98
N PHE A 372 4.72 -10.52 23.18
CA PHE A 372 3.78 -10.48 24.32
C PHE A 372 2.61 -9.54 24.05
N VAL A 373 2.87 -8.39 23.42
CA VAL A 373 1.80 -7.53 22.86
C VAL A 373 1.00 -8.29 21.79
N ASN A 374 1.61 -9.25 21.10
CA ASN A 374 0.95 -10.11 20.11
C ASN A 374 0.26 -11.37 20.70
N SER A 375 0.69 -11.92 21.84
CA SER A 375 0.15 -13.19 22.39
C SER A 375 -0.79 -13.03 23.59
N ASP A 376 -0.48 -12.15 24.55
CA ASP A 376 -1.20 -12.10 25.83
C ASP A 376 -2.31 -11.05 25.85
N VAL A 377 -2.23 -10.01 25.02
CA VAL A 377 -3.39 -9.14 24.74
C VAL A 377 -4.53 -9.98 24.14
N PHE A 378 -4.22 -11.00 23.34
CA PHE A 378 -5.19 -11.91 22.73
C PHE A 378 -5.80 -12.90 23.75
N GLN A 379 -5.01 -13.42 24.69
CA GLN A 379 -5.50 -14.28 25.77
C GLN A 379 -6.33 -13.49 26.80
N ILE A 380 -5.86 -12.30 27.19
CA ILE A 380 -6.58 -11.41 28.11
C ILE A 380 -7.88 -10.91 27.45
N TRP A 381 -7.86 -10.58 26.15
CA TRP A 381 -9.07 -10.25 25.38
C TRP A 381 -10.07 -11.39 25.38
N ASN A 382 -9.64 -12.63 25.08
CA ASN A 382 -10.50 -13.81 25.09
C ASN A 382 -11.04 -14.17 26.49
N VAL A 383 -10.27 -13.90 27.55
CA VAL A 383 -10.71 -14.13 28.95
C VAL A 383 -11.68 -13.03 29.42
N ILE A 384 -11.47 -11.77 29.03
CA ILE A 384 -12.38 -10.65 29.33
C ILE A 384 -13.69 -10.79 28.54
N GLU A 385 -13.62 -11.21 27.28
CA GLU A 385 -14.79 -11.47 26.42
C GLU A 385 -15.61 -12.66 26.94
N LYS A 386 -14.94 -13.72 27.46
CA LYS A 386 -15.63 -14.86 28.09
C LYS A 386 -16.20 -14.59 29.49
N LYS A 387 -15.66 -13.63 30.26
CA LYS A 387 -16.12 -13.37 31.64
C LYS A 387 -17.22 -12.28 31.76
N ASN A 388 -17.35 -11.35 30.81
CA ASN A 388 -18.22 -10.16 30.97
C ASN A 388 -19.29 -10.02 29.86
N SER A 389 -20.22 -10.97 29.80
CA SER A 389 -21.31 -11.00 28.81
C SER A 389 -22.44 -9.99 29.03
N VAL A 390 -22.40 -9.12 30.05
CA VAL A 390 -23.61 -8.35 30.48
C VAL A 390 -23.50 -6.81 30.42
N GLU A 391 -22.37 -6.17 30.09
CA GLU A 391 -22.31 -4.68 30.04
C GLU A 391 -21.92 -4.03 28.70
N SER A 392 -22.39 -2.79 28.52
CA SER A 392 -22.42 -2.04 27.25
C SER A 392 -21.04 -1.73 26.65
N HIS A 393 -20.98 -1.73 25.32
CA HIS A 393 -19.78 -1.64 24.49
C HIS A 393 -18.90 -0.38 24.74
N ILE A 394 -19.49 0.71 25.24
CA ILE A 394 -18.80 2.00 25.43
C ILE A 394 -17.99 2.01 26.73
N HIS A 395 -18.51 1.40 27.80
CA HIS A 395 -17.78 1.28 29.07
C HIS A 395 -16.59 0.30 28.93
N LYS A 396 -16.78 -0.78 28.16
CA LYS A 396 -15.73 -1.74 27.76
C LYS A 396 -14.53 -1.06 27.09
N LYS A 397 -14.79 -0.10 26.19
CA LYS A 397 -13.73 0.62 25.46
C LYS A 397 -12.95 1.58 26.35
N ARG A 398 -13.61 2.26 27.29
CA ARG A 398 -12.98 3.23 28.22
C ARG A 398 -12.10 2.55 29.27
N VAL A 399 -12.57 1.46 29.88
CA VAL A 399 -11.77 0.71 30.86
C VAL A 399 -10.55 0.08 30.20
N SER A 400 -10.68 -0.42 28.97
CA SER A 400 -9.56 -1.00 28.20
C SER A 400 -8.50 0.04 27.84
N ILE A 401 -8.91 1.23 27.40
CA ILE A 401 -7.99 2.35 27.14
C ILE A 401 -7.28 2.77 28.43
N PHE A 402 -8.01 2.86 29.54
CA PHE A 402 -7.44 3.25 30.84
C PHE A 402 -6.39 2.25 31.35
N ILE A 403 -6.67 0.95 31.28
CA ILE A 403 -5.69 -0.08 31.69
C ILE A 403 -4.45 -0.04 30.77
N PHE A 404 -4.65 0.11 29.46
CA PHE A 404 -3.56 0.16 28.48
C PHE A 404 -2.68 1.40 28.65
N GLU A 405 -3.27 2.58 28.87
CA GLU A 405 -2.54 3.82 29.16
C GLU A 405 -1.72 3.73 30.45
N ASN A 406 -2.26 3.10 31.51
CA ASN A 406 -1.54 2.91 32.76
C ASN A 406 -0.39 1.89 32.64
N VAL A 407 -0.55 0.83 31.84
CA VAL A 407 0.53 -0.14 31.58
C VAL A 407 1.66 0.51 30.78
N ILE A 408 1.34 1.34 29.78
CA ILE A 408 2.34 2.12 29.03
C ILE A 408 3.07 3.10 29.95
N LEU A 409 2.35 3.82 30.81
CA LEU A 409 2.94 4.77 31.76
C LEU A 409 3.87 4.07 32.77
N LEU A 410 3.49 2.91 33.30
CA LEU A 410 4.34 2.12 34.19
C LEU A 410 5.60 1.62 33.47
N PHE A 411 5.48 1.24 32.20
CA PHE A 411 6.61 0.80 31.39
C PHE A 411 7.55 1.97 31.03
N GLN A 412 7.00 3.15 30.73
CA GLN A 412 7.77 4.38 30.54
C GLN A 412 8.51 4.78 31.81
N GLN A 413 7.85 4.71 32.97
CA GLN A 413 8.49 4.97 34.27
C GLN A 413 9.61 3.97 34.56
N TYR A 414 9.42 2.69 34.19
CA TYR A 414 10.44 1.66 34.35
C TYR A 414 11.67 1.91 33.47
N ILE A 415 11.46 2.26 32.19
CA ILE A 415 12.56 2.61 31.27
C ILE A 415 13.30 3.87 31.74
N ILE A 416 12.59 4.91 32.17
CA ILE A 416 13.19 6.13 32.69
C ILE A 416 14.00 5.84 33.96
N PHE A 417 13.46 5.05 34.88
CA PHE A 417 14.18 4.63 36.09
C PHE A 417 15.46 3.84 35.75
N TYR A 418 15.38 2.94 34.77
CA TYR A 418 16.53 2.15 34.32
C TYR A 418 17.62 3.00 33.66
N LEU A 419 17.23 3.94 32.80
CA LEU A 419 18.15 4.89 32.15
C LEU A 419 18.79 5.86 33.15
N PHE A 420 18.02 6.34 34.14
CA PHE A 420 18.52 7.23 35.18
C PHE A 420 19.51 6.51 36.11
N SER A 421 19.19 5.28 36.51
CA SER A 421 20.08 4.42 37.29
C SER A 421 21.39 4.16 36.55
N TYR A 422 21.32 3.90 35.24
CA TYR A 422 22.49 3.72 34.38
C TYR A 422 23.34 5.00 34.26
N GLN A 423 22.70 6.16 34.15
CA GLN A 423 23.40 7.46 34.08
C GLN A 423 24.14 7.77 35.40
N CYS A 424 23.53 7.44 36.54
CA CYS A 424 24.17 7.53 37.85
C CYS A 424 25.36 6.58 37.98
N ILE A 425 25.23 5.32 37.55
CA ILE A 425 26.32 4.33 37.56
C ILE A 425 27.49 4.79 36.67
N CYS A 426 27.20 5.27 35.46
CA CYS A 426 28.20 5.82 34.53
C CYS A 426 28.91 7.07 35.09
N HIS A 427 28.19 7.96 35.78
CA HIS A 427 28.78 9.15 36.41
C HIS A 427 29.65 8.79 37.61
N SER A 428 29.28 7.78 38.41
CA SER A 428 30.04 7.31 39.56
C SER A 428 31.29 6.51 39.19
N ILE A 429 31.25 5.73 38.10
CA ILE A 429 32.43 5.05 37.54
C ILE A 429 33.48 6.09 37.07
N LYS A 430 33.04 7.26 36.60
CA LYS A 430 33.94 8.36 36.20
C LYS A 430 34.58 9.15 37.35
N LYS A 431 34.08 9.08 38.59
CA LYS A 431 34.54 9.94 39.71
C LYS A 431 35.25 9.24 40.88
N GLY A 432 35.50 7.94 40.80
CA GLY A 432 36.27 7.22 41.82
C GLY A 432 35.47 6.85 43.08
N LYS A 433 35.67 5.62 43.55
CA LYS A 433 34.75 4.81 44.37
C LYS A 433 34.48 5.22 45.83
N LYS A 434 34.91 6.38 46.34
CA LYS A 434 34.81 6.67 47.80
C LYS A 434 33.62 7.54 48.26
N SER A 435 32.89 8.22 47.38
CA SER A 435 31.70 9.02 47.78
C SER A 435 30.34 8.32 47.58
N PHE A 436 30.35 7.11 47.02
CA PHE A 436 29.16 6.42 46.49
C PHE A 436 28.11 6.07 47.57
N HIS A 437 28.52 5.46 48.69
CA HIS A 437 27.55 4.95 49.67
C HIS A 437 26.81 6.00 50.52
N LYS A 438 27.36 7.21 50.68
CA LYS A 438 26.70 8.28 51.46
C LYS A 438 25.74 9.10 50.61
N ALA A 439 26.08 9.33 49.33
CA ALA A 439 25.22 10.04 48.39
C ALA A 439 24.01 9.17 47.96
N GLU A 440 24.21 7.86 47.79
CA GLU A 440 23.17 6.90 47.40
C GLU A 440 22.08 6.76 48.48
N ARG A 441 22.45 6.62 49.76
CA ARG A 441 21.47 6.56 50.86
C ARG A 441 20.64 7.84 51.00
N ASN A 442 21.28 9.01 50.87
CA ASN A 442 20.58 10.28 51.01
C ASN A 442 19.70 10.60 49.79
N SER A 443 20.13 10.26 48.58
CA SER A 443 19.35 10.44 47.35
C SER A 443 18.15 9.51 47.29
N ILE A 444 18.31 8.23 47.66
CA ILE A 444 17.19 7.27 47.71
C ILE A 444 16.15 7.70 48.74
N THR A 445 16.58 8.18 49.92
CA THR A 445 15.65 8.62 50.98
C THR A 445 14.89 9.90 50.58
N LEU A 446 15.57 10.86 49.94
CA LEU A 446 14.94 12.08 49.44
C LEU A 446 13.93 11.76 48.32
N ASN A 447 14.30 10.87 47.40
CA ASN A 447 13.46 10.50 46.25
C ASN A 447 12.23 9.66 46.66
N ILE A 448 12.35 8.75 47.63
CA ILE A 448 11.19 8.05 48.20
C ILE A 448 10.21 9.04 48.84
N THR A 449 10.72 10.11 49.44
CA THR A 449 9.89 11.14 50.08
C THR A 449 9.17 11.99 49.02
N VAL A 450 9.84 12.34 47.93
CA VAL A 450 9.25 13.04 46.77
C VAL A 450 8.18 12.17 46.10
N ILE A 451 8.47 10.90 45.81
CA ILE A 451 7.51 9.95 45.21
C ILE A 451 6.28 9.75 46.11
N ARG A 452 6.45 9.70 47.44
CA ARG A 452 5.32 9.63 48.38
C ARG A 452 4.48 10.90 48.39
N ARG A 453 5.10 12.07 48.19
CA ARG A 453 4.39 13.35 48.09
C ARG A 453 3.61 13.44 46.78
N GLU A 454 4.24 13.14 45.65
CA GLU A 454 3.59 13.14 44.33
C GLU A 454 2.44 12.13 44.26
N ASN A 455 2.59 10.94 44.85
CA ASN A 455 1.49 9.98 44.95
C ASN A 455 0.31 10.47 45.82
N ARG A 456 0.56 11.30 46.84
CA ARG A 456 -0.52 11.92 47.65
C ARG A 456 -1.22 13.02 46.87
N GLU A 457 -0.46 13.83 46.14
CA GLU A 457 -0.99 14.89 45.27
C GLU A 457 -1.81 14.29 44.12
N LEU A 458 -1.36 13.18 43.53
CA LEU A 458 -2.09 12.45 42.50
C LEU A 458 -3.40 11.87 43.05
N LYS A 459 -3.39 11.22 44.22
CA LYS A 459 -4.62 10.71 44.87
C LYS A 459 -5.61 11.83 45.18
N ALA A 460 -5.13 12.99 45.62
CA ALA A 460 -5.98 14.16 45.85
C ALA A 460 -6.57 14.72 44.55
N ALA A 461 -5.78 14.75 43.46
CA ALA A 461 -6.24 15.18 42.15
C ALA A 461 -7.27 14.21 41.54
N THR A 462 -7.11 12.90 41.72
CA THR A 462 -8.08 11.88 41.27
C THR A 462 -9.42 12.05 42.00
N LYS A 463 -9.40 12.22 43.33
CA LYS A 463 -10.63 12.45 44.10
C LYS A 463 -11.35 13.73 43.68
N LYS A 464 -10.60 14.81 43.45
CA LYS A 464 -11.15 16.09 42.97
C LYS A 464 -11.73 15.98 41.55
N LYS A 465 -11.19 15.09 40.72
CA LYS A 465 -11.70 14.82 39.37
C LYS A 465 -13.00 14.01 39.42
N GLU A 466 -13.09 13.01 40.29
CA GLU A 466 -14.32 12.23 40.52
C GLU A 466 -15.49 13.13 40.97
N GLU A 467 -15.25 14.03 41.93
CA GLU A 467 -16.25 15.03 42.37
C GLU A 467 -16.68 16.00 41.24
N LEU A 468 -15.78 16.28 40.28
CA LEU A 468 -16.05 17.13 39.12
C LEU A 468 -16.82 16.39 38.03
N ASP A 469 -16.55 15.10 37.86
CA ASP A 469 -17.24 14.24 36.90
C ASP A 469 -18.66 13.92 37.39
N GLU A 470 -18.89 13.73 38.69
CA GLU A 470 -20.24 13.62 39.28
C GLU A 470 -21.06 14.91 39.05
N LYS A 471 -20.46 16.08 39.26
CA LYS A 471 -21.11 17.37 38.96
C LYS A 471 -21.41 17.55 37.48
N ARG A 472 -20.55 17.02 36.59
CA ARG A 472 -20.77 17.06 35.14
C ARG A 472 -21.90 16.13 34.71
N GLU A 473 -22.02 14.94 35.30
CA GLU A 473 -23.14 14.04 35.00
C GLU A 473 -24.47 14.63 35.49
N HIS A 474 -24.51 15.22 36.69
CA HIS A 474 -25.71 15.93 37.14
C HIS A 474 -26.09 17.10 36.22
N TYR A 475 -25.10 17.88 35.74
CA TYR A 475 -25.35 18.94 34.76
C TYR A 475 -25.88 18.40 33.42
N LYS A 476 -25.35 17.28 32.92
CA LYS A 476 -25.83 16.62 31.69
C LYS A 476 -27.25 16.10 31.83
N GLU A 477 -27.62 15.52 32.97
CA GLU A 477 -29.00 15.09 33.22
C GLU A 477 -29.95 16.29 33.18
N THR A 478 -29.54 17.41 33.78
CA THR A 478 -30.31 18.66 33.80
C THR A 478 -30.41 19.27 32.39
N GLU A 479 -29.35 19.17 31.59
CA GLU A 479 -29.29 19.63 30.21
C GLU A 479 -30.13 18.74 29.27
N GLN A 480 -30.09 17.42 29.44
CA GLN A 480 -30.96 16.48 28.72
C GLN A 480 -32.44 16.73 29.04
N GLU A 481 -32.78 17.06 30.29
CA GLU A 481 -34.15 17.39 30.65
C GLU A 481 -34.60 18.73 30.03
N ARG A 482 -33.69 19.72 29.94
CA ARG A 482 -33.93 20.97 29.21
C ARG A 482 -34.06 20.74 27.71
N GLU A 483 -33.22 19.91 27.11
CA GLU A 483 -33.30 19.53 25.70
C GLU A 483 -34.58 18.77 25.38
N LYS A 484 -35.04 17.89 26.28
CA LYS A 484 -36.31 17.17 26.12
C LYS A 484 -37.50 18.13 26.13
N LYS A 485 -37.53 19.09 27.05
CA LYS A 485 -38.52 20.18 27.08
C LYS A 485 -38.45 21.06 25.82
N LEU A 486 -37.24 21.36 25.34
CA LEU A 486 -37.03 22.12 24.10
C LEU A 486 -37.46 21.33 22.86
N GLN A 487 -37.25 20.02 22.83
CA GLN A 487 -37.71 19.12 21.76
C GLN A 487 -39.23 19.01 21.74
N GLU A 488 -39.89 19.00 22.89
CA GLU A 488 -41.36 19.03 22.98
C GLU A 488 -41.91 20.37 22.49
N GLN A 489 -41.29 21.49 22.87
CA GLN A 489 -41.61 22.83 22.31
C GLN A 489 -41.33 22.91 20.80
N MET A 490 -40.24 22.30 20.32
CA MET A 490 -39.93 22.22 18.89
C MET A 490 -40.88 21.28 18.13
N LYS A 491 -41.40 20.22 18.74
CA LYS A 491 -42.44 19.37 18.15
C LYS A 491 -43.76 20.14 18.02
N ALA A 492 -44.13 20.92 19.03
CA ALA A 492 -45.28 21.82 18.97
C ALA A 492 -45.10 22.89 17.88
N LYS A 493 -43.92 23.51 17.78
CA LYS A 493 -43.58 24.45 16.70
C LYS A 493 -43.53 23.76 15.32
N LYS A 494 -43.00 22.54 15.20
CA LYS A 494 -42.97 21.76 13.95
C LYS A 494 -44.36 21.35 13.48
N LEU A 495 -45.32 21.12 14.38
CA LEU A 495 -46.72 20.91 13.99
C LEU A 495 -47.33 22.19 13.38
N GLN A 496 -46.89 23.35 13.85
CA GLN A 496 -47.22 24.67 13.29
C GLN A 496 -46.46 24.98 11.99
N GLN A 497 -45.23 24.48 11.84
CA GLN A 497 -44.29 24.77 10.76
C GLN A 497 -44.32 23.74 9.61
N LYS A 498 -44.99 22.58 9.78
CA LYS A 498 -45.34 21.64 8.68
C LYS A 498 -46.29 22.27 7.64
N ARG A 499 -46.66 23.53 7.82
CA ARG A 499 -47.32 24.41 6.84
C ARG A 499 -46.36 25.16 5.89
N ILE A 500 -45.04 25.18 6.11
CA ILE A 500 -44.11 25.97 5.27
C ILE A 500 -42.78 25.22 5.06
N MET A 501 -42.36 25.11 3.80
CA MET A 501 -41.31 24.21 3.27
C MET A 501 -39.86 24.75 3.33
N CYS A 502 -38.92 23.80 3.45
CA CYS A 502 -37.60 23.62 2.80
C CYS A 502 -36.28 24.38 3.17
N MET A 503 -35.22 23.56 3.22
CA MET A 503 -33.76 23.70 2.97
C MET A 503 -32.72 24.15 4.05
N GLN A 504 -31.85 23.15 4.40
CA GLN A 504 -30.36 23.09 4.58
C GLN A 504 -29.62 24.17 5.41
N SER A 505 -28.54 23.95 6.17
CA SER A 505 -27.49 22.91 6.25
C SER A 505 -26.86 22.88 7.67
N SER A 506 -26.08 21.84 8.00
CA SER A 506 -25.40 21.63 9.29
C SER A 506 -23.87 21.58 9.14
N THR A 507 -23.16 22.21 10.08
CA THR A 507 -21.72 22.05 10.34
C THR A 507 -21.51 21.16 11.58
N SER A 508 -20.41 20.39 11.64
CA SER A 508 -19.60 20.24 12.87
C SER A 508 -18.33 19.41 12.65
N ASN A 509 -17.30 19.82 13.39
CA ASN A 509 -15.96 19.27 13.55
C ASN A 509 -15.95 17.93 14.30
N GLU A 510 -14.92 17.09 14.05
CA GLU A 510 -14.30 16.32 15.14
C GLU A 510 -12.85 15.84 14.88
N LYS A 511 -11.96 16.42 15.70
CA LYS A 511 -10.80 15.86 16.44
C LYS A 511 -9.87 14.85 15.76
N ASP A 512 -8.71 15.37 15.36
CA ASP A 512 -7.45 14.64 15.15
C ASP A 512 -6.94 14.00 16.46
N LYS A 513 -6.45 12.76 16.35
CA LYS A 513 -5.64 12.12 17.39
C LYS A 513 -4.16 12.28 17.03
N LEU A 514 -3.44 13.00 17.88
CA LEU A 514 -1.98 13.18 17.84
C LEU A 514 -1.28 11.91 18.37
N PHE A 515 -0.23 11.45 17.70
CA PHE A 515 0.73 10.49 18.25
C PHE A 515 2.18 11.01 18.08
N LEU A 516 2.95 10.94 19.15
CA LEU A 516 4.32 11.45 19.30
C LEU A 516 5.36 10.47 18.76
N PHE A 517 6.33 10.94 17.95
CA PHE A 517 7.54 10.16 17.62
C PHE A 517 8.81 11.02 17.52
N PHE A 518 9.93 10.40 17.90
CA PHE A 518 11.25 11.01 18.12
C PHE A 518 12.06 11.12 16.81
N PRO A 519 12.88 12.18 16.65
CA PRO A 519 13.81 12.29 15.52
C PRO A 519 14.96 11.28 15.64
N SER A 520 15.33 10.65 14.51
CA SER A 520 16.60 9.95 14.36
C SER A 520 17.76 10.94 14.54
N PRO A 521 18.78 10.68 15.40
CA PRO A 521 19.79 11.69 15.73
C PRO A 521 20.85 11.95 14.65
N VAL A 522 20.78 11.33 13.47
CA VAL A 522 21.85 11.46 12.47
C VAL A 522 21.34 11.72 11.06
N ASN A 523 21.99 12.70 10.44
CA ASN A 523 21.74 13.36 9.16
C ASN A 523 22.08 12.47 7.95
N ASP A 524 21.60 11.22 7.91
CA ASP A 524 21.83 10.30 6.81
C ASP A 524 20.58 10.20 5.93
N LYS A 525 20.64 10.82 4.75
CA LYS A 525 19.57 10.86 3.76
C LYS A 525 19.31 9.44 3.21
N GLY A 526 18.26 8.78 3.70
CA GLY A 526 17.71 7.60 2.99
C GLY A 526 17.12 6.45 3.82
N ARG A 527 16.82 6.61 5.12
CA ARG A 527 16.16 5.54 5.89
C ARG A 527 14.90 6.04 6.58
N ILE A 528 13.80 5.34 6.34
CA ILE A 528 12.51 5.53 6.99
C ILE A 528 12.14 4.19 7.60
N ILE A 529 12.02 4.13 8.93
CA ILE A 529 11.56 2.94 9.66
C ILE A 529 10.23 3.34 10.28
N ILE A 530 9.17 2.63 9.93
CA ILE A 530 7.81 2.84 10.46
C ILE A 530 7.53 1.66 11.39
N PHE A 531 6.92 1.90 12.55
CA PHE A 531 6.38 0.82 13.38
C PHE A 531 4.86 0.93 13.34
N ASP A 532 4.19 -0.11 12.88
CA ASP A 532 2.76 -0.30 13.08
C ASP A 532 2.58 -1.21 14.31
N CYS A 533 2.00 -0.66 15.36
CA CYS A 533 1.81 -1.34 16.65
C CYS A 533 0.32 -1.48 16.99
N ASP A 534 -0.57 -1.71 16.01
CA ASP A 534 -1.95 -2.08 16.30
C ASP A 534 -2.36 -3.44 15.69
N CYS A 535 -2.09 -4.48 16.49
CA CYS A 535 -2.68 -5.82 16.50
C CYS A 535 -2.43 -6.70 15.25
N THR A 536 -1.39 -7.55 15.29
CA THR A 536 -1.15 -8.83 14.55
C THR A 536 -1.60 -8.88 13.07
N PHE A 537 -0.73 -8.92 12.04
CA PHE A 537 0.53 -9.65 11.86
C PHE A 537 1.63 -8.75 11.27
N PHE A 538 2.80 -8.80 11.92
CA PHE A 538 4.10 -8.17 11.61
C PHE A 538 4.22 -6.64 11.85
N PRO A 539 5.18 -6.20 12.68
CA PRO A 539 5.64 -4.81 12.69
C PRO A 539 6.24 -4.53 11.30
N THR A 540 5.48 -3.86 10.44
CA THR A 540 5.97 -3.53 9.11
C THR A 540 6.87 -2.32 9.24
N SER A 541 8.14 -2.57 9.51
CA SER A 541 9.18 -1.59 9.28
C SER A 541 9.56 -1.59 7.81
N TYR A 542 10.06 -0.46 7.33
CA TYR A 542 10.48 -0.32 5.96
C TYR A 542 11.98 -0.03 5.88
N ARG A 543 12.61 -0.48 4.80
CA ARG A 543 13.96 -0.02 4.45
C ARG A 543 13.90 0.52 3.04
N LEU A 544 14.12 1.83 2.90
CA LEU A 544 14.29 2.46 1.61
C LEU A 544 15.72 2.21 1.13
N SER A 545 15.87 1.63 -0.04
CA SER A 545 17.15 1.54 -0.74
C SER A 545 17.00 2.16 -2.12
N ASN A 546 17.93 3.04 -2.47
CA ASN A 546 17.98 3.68 -3.78
C ASN A 546 18.97 2.94 -4.66
N PHE A 547 18.50 2.43 -5.80
CA PHE A 547 19.35 1.87 -6.84
C PHE A 547 19.33 2.86 -8.02
N ALA A 548 20.52 3.28 -8.46
CA ALA A 548 20.62 4.09 -9.66
C ALA A 548 20.22 3.24 -10.88
N LEU A 549 19.37 3.80 -11.75
CA LEU A 549 19.03 3.26 -13.07
C LEU A 549 20.13 3.55 -14.08
#